data_AF-A0A7S3P1W8-F1
#
_entry.id   AF-A0A7S3P1W8-F1
#
_cell.length_a   1.000
_cell.length_b   1.000
_cell.length_c   1.000
_cell.angle_alpha   90.00
_cell.angle_beta   90.00
_cell.angle_gamma   90.00
#
_symmetry.space_group_name_H-M   'P 1'
#
loop_
_entity.id
_entity.type
_entity.pdbx_description
1 polymer ?
#
loop_
_entity_poly.entity_id
_entity_poly.type
_entity_poly.pdbx_seq_one_letter_code
_entity_poly.pdbx_strand_id
1 'polypeptide(L)'
;NSIGTRTKNMLLVHDDIGKAKPSTRKLPSENFAYGKADYQDVEGAGDVMSNWKFHDQSSKNKPDRDFKKLNKMGLKHKACNARDTYKFRQQNDARMKEAKAGVGKRTTLPPSEFTYGMPC
;
A
#
# COMPACT_ATOMS: atom_id res chain seq x y z
N ASN A 1 50.97 -6.09 -19.13
CA ASN A 1 50.44 -5.87 -17.77
C ASN A 1 49.00 -6.33 -17.72
N SER A 2 48.74 -7.42 -17.00
CA SER A 2 47.48 -8.18 -17.05
C SER A 2 46.29 -7.36 -16.52
N ILE A 3 45.25 -7.22 -17.33
CA ILE A 3 43.96 -6.66 -16.94
C ILE A 3 43.32 -7.65 -15.96
N GLY A 4 43.46 -7.38 -14.66
CA GLY A 4 42.90 -8.20 -13.59
C GLY A 4 41.38 -8.32 -13.75
N THR A 5 40.89 -9.54 -13.83
CA THR A 5 39.46 -9.86 -13.80
C THR A 5 38.82 -9.24 -12.56
N ARG A 6 37.90 -8.27 -12.74
CA ARG A 6 37.17 -7.63 -11.64
C ARG A 6 36.51 -8.69 -10.77
N THR A 7 37.00 -8.86 -9.54
CA THR A 7 36.42 -9.76 -8.56
C THR A 7 35.04 -9.23 -8.15
N LYS A 8 34.02 -10.10 -8.11
CA LYS A 8 32.67 -9.72 -7.64
C LYS A 8 32.62 -9.46 -6.13
N ASN A 9 33.68 -9.84 -5.41
CA ASN A 9 33.77 -9.70 -3.97
C ASN A 9 34.27 -8.30 -3.60
N MET A 10 33.38 -7.49 -3.02
CA MET A 10 33.66 -6.11 -2.58
C MET A 10 34.84 -6.00 -1.60
N LEU A 11 35.14 -7.05 -0.84
CA LEU A 11 36.20 -7.03 0.17
C LEU A 11 37.60 -7.15 -0.44
N LEU A 12 37.70 -7.63 -1.68
CA LEU A 12 38.98 -7.89 -2.37
C LEU A 12 39.33 -6.80 -3.38
N VAL A 13 38.51 -5.76 -3.48
CA VAL A 13 38.68 -4.68 -4.44
C VAL A 13 39.46 -3.56 -3.78
N HIS A 14 40.68 -3.32 -4.28
CA HIS A 14 41.51 -2.23 -3.82
C HIS A 14 41.03 -0.91 -4.44
N ASP A 15 40.99 0.14 -3.63
CA ASP A 15 40.65 1.49 -4.10
C ASP A 15 41.88 2.20 -4.69
N ASP A 16 41.69 2.96 -5.76
CA ASP A 16 42.75 3.81 -6.33
C ASP A 16 42.66 5.22 -5.71
N ILE A 17 43.80 5.82 -5.39
CA ILE A 17 43.84 7.09 -4.67
C ILE A 17 43.25 8.19 -5.57
N GLY A 18 42.28 8.94 -5.04
CA GLY A 18 41.64 10.05 -5.75
C GLY A 18 40.54 9.64 -6.75
N LYS A 19 40.20 8.35 -6.86
CA LYS A 19 39.08 7.86 -7.68
C LYS A 19 37.95 7.32 -6.83
N ALA A 20 36.74 7.33 -7.39
CA ALA A 20 35.61 6.64 -6.80
C ALA A 20 35.86 5.11 -6.79
N LYS A 21 35.35 4.43 -5.75
CA LYS A 21 35.45 2.97 -5.64
C LYS A 21 34.83 2.31 -6.87
N PRO A 22 35.51 1.33 -7.51
CA PRO A 22 34.96 0.68 -8.69
C PRO A 22 33.74 -0.17 -8.34
N SER A 23 32.71 -0.13 -9.19
CA SER A 23 31.50 -0.93 -8.98
C SER A 23 31.78 -2.43 -9.13
N THR A 24 31.38 -3.20 -8.12
CA THR A 24 31.39 -4.68 -8.13
C THR A 24 30.07 -5.28 -8.63
N ARG A 25 29.06 -4.44 -8.86
CA ARG A 25 27.75 -4.85 -9.36
C ARG A 25 27.66 -4.65 -10.86
N LYS A 26 26.86 -5.49 -11.52
CA LYS A 26 26.47 -5.28 -12.92
C LYS A 26 25.50 -4.11 -12.94
N LEU A 27 25.98 -2.95 -13.37
CA LEU A 27 25.15 -1.78 -13.56
C LEU A 27 24.44 -1.85 -14.91
N PRO A 28 23.25 -1.25 -15.03
CA PRO A 28 22.61 -0.95 -16.31
C PRO A 28 23.54 -0.23 -17.31
N SER A 29 23.18 -0.26 -18.59
CA SER A 29 23.92 0.41 -19.67
C SER A 29 24.11 1.90 -19.39
N GLU A 30 25.10 2.54 -20.03
CA GLU A 30 25.39 3.97 -19.87
C GLU A 30 24.18 4.88 -20.19
N ASN A 31 23.24 4.42 -21.00
CA ASN A 31 22.00 5.14 -21.32
C ASN A 31 20.86 4.96 -20.30
N PHE A 32 21.14 4.36 -19.14
CA PHE A 32 20.15 4.17 -18.09
C PHE A 32 20.09 5.37 -17.15
N ALA A 33 18.93 6.01 -17.03
CA ALA A 33 18.68 7.06 -16.06
C ALA A 33 18.35 6.45 -14.69
N TYR A 34 19.15 6.81 -13.67
CA TYR A 34 18.87 6.44 -12.28
C TYR A 34 17.94 7.48 -11.63
N GLY A 35 17.18 7.04 -10.65
CA GLY A 35 16.24 7.88 -9.90
C GLY A 35 14.79 7.45 -10.10
N LYS A 36 13.88 8.18 -9.47
CA LYS A 36 12.43 8.04 -9.69
C LYS A 36 12.01 9.22 -10.55
N ALA A 37 11.30 8.97 -11.64
CA ALA A 37 10.68 10.06 -12.40
C ALA A 37 9.67 10.78 -11.51
N ASP A 38 9.68 12.11 -11.57
CA ASP A 38 8.65 12.91 -10.92
C ASP A 38 7.32 12.64 -11.62
N TYR A 39 6.33 12.24 -10.83
CA TYR A 39 4.97 12.10 -11.31
C TYR A 39 4.32 13.48 -11.14
N GLN A 40 4.07 14.16 -12.26
CA GLN A 40 3.18 15.31 -12.23
C GLN A 40 1.75 14.78 -12.07
N ASP A 41 1.05 15.29 -11.07
CA ASP A 41 -0.38 15.02 -10.95
C ASP A 41 -1.09 15.50 -12.21
N VAL A 42 -2.10 14.73 -12.63
CA VAL A 42 -2.90 15.04 -13.82
C VAL A 42 -3.71 16.33 -13.61
N GLU A 43 -4.03 16.63 -12.35
CA GLU A 43 -4.76 17.82 -11.95
C GLU A 43 -3.81 18.99 -11.71
N GLY A 44 -4.02 20.10 -12.42
CA GLY A 44 -3.26 21.33 -12.22
C GLY A 44 -3.72 22.11 -11.00
N ALA A 45 -2.89 23.06 -10.54
CA ALA A 45 -3.25 23.94 -9.43
C ALA A 45 -4.56 24.71 -9.66
N GLY A 46 -4.87 25.08 -10.91
CA GLY A 46 -6.13 25.75 -11.27
C GLY A 46 -7.36 24.85 -11.10
N ASP A 47 -7.25 23.56 -11.43
CA ASP A 47 -8.35 22.60 -11.30
C ASP A 47 -8.67 22.31 -9.84
N VAL A 48 -7.62 22.13 -9.01
CA VAL A 48 -7.77 21.90 -7.56
C VAL A 48 -8.44 23.09 -6.86
N MET A 49 -8.09 24.32 -7.27
CA MET A 49 -8.67 25.53 -6.68
C MET A 49 -10.13 25.75 -7.10
N SER A 50 -10.51 25.31 -8.31
CA SER A 50 -11.85 25.53 -8.88
C SER A 50 -12.83 24.42 -8.50
N ASN A 51 -12.36 23.17 -8.35
CA ASN A 51 -13.18 22.00 -8.13
C ASN A 51 -13.06 21.47 -6.69
N TRP A 52 -13.92 21.97 -5.81
CA TRP A 52 -14.10 21.38 -4.49
C TRP A 52 -14.95 20.12 -4.59
N LYS A 53 -14.33 18.96 -4.40
CA LYS A 53 -15.04 17.68 -4.41
C LYS A 53 -15.88 17.53 -3.14
N PHE A 54 -17.20 17.52 -3.30
CA PHE A 54 -18.12 17.20 -2.21
C PHE A 54 -17.96 15.74 -1.75
N HIS A 55 -18.32 15.48 -0.49
CA HIS A 55 -18.24 14.14 0.08
C HIS A 55 -19.03 13.15 -0.77
N ASP A 56 -18.33 12.17 -1.34
CA ASP A 56 -18.93 10.99 -1.94
C ASP A 56 -18.88 9.85 -0.93
N GLN A 57 -19.99 9.10 -0.81
CA GLN A 57 -20.04 8.00 0.14
C GLN A 57 -19.05 6.91 -0.33
N SER A 58 -18.01 6.66 0.47
CA SER A 58 -17.06 5.60 0.16
C SER A 58 -17.78 4.26 0.04
N SER A 59 -17.43 3.46 -0.97
CA SER A 59 -17.92 2.08 -1.09
C SER A 59 -17.57 1.31 0.18
N LYS A 60 -18.52 0.51 0.69
CA LYS A 60 -18.27 -0.34 1.85
C LYS A 60 -17.15 -1.33 1.52
N ASN A 61 -16.04 -1.25 2.26
CA ASN A 61 -14.95 -2.22 2.13
C ASN A 61 -15.47 -3.62 2.49
N LYS A 62 -14.93 -4.65 1.85
CA LYS A 62 -15.24 -6.02 2.24
C LYS A 62 -14.70 -6.25 3.65
N PRO A 63 -15.46 -6.91 4.54
CA PRO A 63 -14.97 -7.22 5.87
C PRO A 63 -13.68 -8.06 5.80
N ASP A 64 -12.88 -7.99 6.85
CA ASP A 64 -11.70 -8.82 6.96
C ASP A 64 -12.04 -10.32 7.00
N ARG A 65 -11.09 -11.15 6.59
CA ARG A 65 -11.25 -12.61 6.62
C ARG A 65 -11.26 -13.11 8.06
N ASP A 66 -12.19 -14.01 8.35
CA ASP A 66 -12.26 -14.70 9.64
C ASP A 66 -11.35 -15.93 9.61
N PHE A 67 -10.08 -15.74 9.99
CA PHE A 67 -9.10 -16.82 10.05
C PHE A 67 -9.45 -17.90 11.08
N LYS A 68 -10.17 -17.56 12.17
CA LYS A 68 -10.59 -18.55 13.17
C LYS A 68 -11.59 -19.52 12.55
N LYS A 69 -12.59 -19.01 11.82
CA LYS A 69 -13.56 -19.83 11.10
C LYS A 69 -12.90 -20.61 9.96
N LEU A 70 -12.05 -19.97 9.16
CA LEU A 70 -11.32 -20.64 8.08
C LEU A 70 -10.46 -21.80 8.59
N ASN A 71 -9.74 -21.62 9.70
CA ASN A 71 -8.93 -22.68 10.29
C ASN A 71 -9.79 -23.82 10.82
N LYS A 72 -10.92 -23.54 11.49
CA LYS A 72 -11.87 -24.58 11.94
C LYS A 72 -12.41 -25.39 10.77
N MET A 73 -12.71 -24.76 9.64
CA MET A 73 -13.14 -25.46 8.43
C MET A 73 -11.99 -26.26 7.80
N GLY A 74 -10.79 -25.69 7.74
CA GLY A 74 -9.59 -26.36 7.21
C GLY A 74 -9.24 -27.62 7.99
N LEU A 75 -9.42 -27.62 9.32
CA LEU A 75 -9.24 -28.81 10.15
C LEU A 75 -10.22 -29.94 9.78
N LYS A 76 -11.48 -29.62 9.48
CA LYS A 76 -12.45 -30.62 8.99
C LYS A 76 -12.03 -31.24 7.65
N HIS A 77 -11.36 -30.45 6.82
CA HIS A 77 -10.81 -30.89 5.53
C HIS A 77 -9.39 -31.46 5.63
N LYS A 78 -8.88 -31.72 6.84
CA LYS A 78 -7.53 -32.27 7.10
C LYS A 78 -6.39 -31.42 6.51
N ALA A 79 -6.61 -30.12 6.33
CA ALA A 79 -5.57 -29.17 5.93
C ALA A 79 -4.69 -28.84 7.15
N CYS A 80 -3.74 -29.73 7.47
CA CYS A 80 -2.89 -29.63 8.66
C CYS A 80 -1.50 -29.02 8.40
N ASN A 81 -1.12 -28.81 7.13
CA ASN A 81 0.15 -28.18 6.75
C ASN A 81 -0.04 -26.71 6.33
N ALA A 82 1.00 -25.88 6.45
CA ALA A 82 0.97 -24.47 6.08
C ALA A 82 0.59 -24.25 4.60
N ARG A 83 1.09 -25.10 3.70
CA ARG A 83 0.77 -25.03 2.27
C ARG A 83 -0.71 -25.36 1.99
N ASP A 84 -1.24 -26.35 2.69
CA ASP A 84 -2.62 -26.82 2.49
C ASP A 84 -3.64 -25.86 3.10
N THR A 85 -3.33 -25.29 4.26
CA THR A 85 -4.14 -24.20 4.85
C THR A 85 -4.15 -22.97 3.95
N TYR A 86 -3.02 -22.61 3.33
CA TYR A 86 -2.95 -21.53 2.36
C TYR A 86 -3.84 -21.80 1.13
N LYS A 87 -3.75 -22.98 0.53
CA LYS A 87 -4.63 -23.39 -0.59
C LYS A 87 -6.10 -23.37 -0.18
N PHE A 88 -6.42 -23.89 0.99
CA PHE A 88 -7.79 -23.93 1.52
C PHE A 88 -8.38 -22.52 1.69
N ARG A 89 -7.58 -21.54 2.15
CA ARG A 89 -7.97 -20.13 2.30
C ARG A 89 -8.12 -19.38 0.97
N GLN A 90 -7.59 -19.91 -0.14
CA GLN A 90 -7.86 -19.33 -1.46
C GLN A 90 -9.21 -19.78 -2.01
N GLN A 91 -9.57 -21.04 -1.76
CA GLN A 91 -10.80 -21.65 -2.25
C GLN A 91 -12.03 -21.29 -1.41
N ASN A 92 -11.84 -21.02 -0.12
CA ASN A 92 -12.92 -20.73 0.82
C ASN A 92 -12.79 -19.30 1.35
N ASP A 93 -13.83 -18.48 1.15
CA ASP A 93 -13.89 -17.12 1.68
C ASP A 93 -14.89 -17.04 2.85
N ALA A 94 -14.37 -16.93 4.08
CA ALA A 94 -15.18 -16.65 5.26
C ALA A 94 -14.72 -15.33 5.88
N ARG A 95 -15.69 -14.47 6.17
CA ARG A 95 -15.49 -13.07 6.54
C ARG A 95 -16.07 -12.79 7.91
N MET A 96 -15.48 -11.85 8.62
CA MET A 96 -16.02 -11.40 9.90
C MET A 96 -17.38 -10.72 9.70
N LYS A 97 -18.28 -10.88 10.68
CA LYS A 97 -19.52 -10.12 10.69
C LYS A 97 -19.18 -8.70 11.13
N GLU A 98 -19.44 -7.73 10.28
CA GLU A 98 -19.39 -6.33 10.69
C GLU A 98 -20.44 -6.10 11.78
N ALA A 99 -20.06 -5.39 12.83
CA ALA A 99 -21.04 -4.86 13.75
C ALA A 99 -21.97 -3.97 12.92
N LYS A 100 -23.27 -4.26 12.90
CA LYS A 100 -24.24 -3.29 12.42
C LYS A 100 -24.03 -2.07 13.31
N ALA A 101 -23.50 -0.98 12.76
CA ALA A 101 -23.50 0.29 13.47
C ALA A 101 -24.94 0.47 13.95
N GLY A 102 -25.16 0.43 15.26
CA GLY A 102 -26.45 0.82 15.82
C GLY A 102 -26.78 2.16 15.19
N VAL A 103 -28.04 2.37 14.76
CA VAL A 103 -28.48 3.57 14.04
C VAL A 103 -27.81 4.77 14.69
N GLY A 104 -26.75 5.28 14.07
CA GLY A 104 -26.02 6.41 14.62
C GLY A 104 -27.06 7.50 14.82
N LYS A 105 -27.07 8.16 15.99
CA LYS A 105 -27.97 9.30 16.21
C LYS A 105 -27.85 10.19 14.97
N ARG A 106 -28.91 10.26 14.16
CA ARG A 106 -28.90 11.10 12.96
C ARG A 106 -28.69 12.51 13.50
N THR A 107 -27.53 13.10 13.23
CA THR A 107 -27.32 14.51 13.46
C THR A 107 -28.30 15.24 12.56
N THR A 108 -29.39 15.73 13.14
CA THR A 108 -30.32 16.60 12.44
C THR A 108 -29.59 17.89 12.16
N LEU A 109 -29.48 18.26 10.88
CA LEU A 109 -29.01 19.58 10.52
C LEU A 109 -29.99 20.61 11.08
N PRO A 110 -29.50 21.74 11.60
CA PRO A 110 -30.39 22.79 12.05
C PRO A 110 -31.25 23.32 10.89
N PRO A 111 -32.47 23.81 11.16
CA PRO A 111 -33.32 24.45 10.15
C PRO A 111 -32.62 25.63 9.47
N SER A 112 -33.07 26.00 8.28
CA SER A 112 -32.49 27.12 7.50
C SER A 112 -32.53 28.48 8.21
N GLU A 113 -33.42 28.64 9.19
CA GLU A 113 -33.56 29.85 10.02
C GLU A 113 -32.55 29.93 11.17
N PHE A 114 -31.76 28.88 11.38
CA PHE A 114 -30.79 28.82 12.48
C PHE A 114 -29.59 29.74 12.21
N THR A 115 -29.41 30.74 13.05
CA THR A 115 -28.26 31.65 13.03
C THR A 115 -27.33 31.39 14.21
N TYR A 116 -26.03 31.31 13.95
CA TYR A 116 -25.02 31.22 15.00
C TYR A 116 -24.66 32.63 15.46
N GLY A 117 -24.63 32.87 16.78
CA GLY A 117 -24.03 34.06 17.36
C GLY A 117 -24.90 35.32 17.45
N MET A 118 -26.23 35.20 17.63
CA MET A 118 -26.97 36.34 18.18
C MET A 118 -26.54 36.58 19.65
N PRO A 119 -25.99 37.75 20.00
CA PRO A 119 -25.91 38.15 21.40
C PRO A 119 -27.34 38.43 21.91
N CYS A 120 -27.60 38.01 23.15
CA CYS A 120 -28.83 38.24 23.89
C CYS A 120 -29.15 39.74 24.05
#